data_AF-A0A8T4Q7T1-F1
#
_entry.id   AF-A0A8T4Q7T1-F1
#
_cell.length_a   1.000
_cell.length_b   1.000
_cell.length_c   1.000
_cell.angle_alpha   90.00
_cell.angle_beta   90.00
_cell.angle_gamma   90.00
#
_symmetry.space_group_name_H-M   'P 1'
#
loop_
_entity.id
_entity.type
_entity.pdbx_description
1 polymer ?
#
loop_
_entity_poly.entity_id
_entity_poly.type
_entity_poly.pdbx_seq_one_letter_code
_entity_poly.pdbx_strand_id
1 'polypeptide(L)'
;MNEKTLVLLKPDTVSKGLIGDVVSRFEKVGLKIVGMKMLKADDNIASNHYQITEEWAIPLFNKTKEGFENSGKEFSYSDPMEYGGSKENCGSYRAETSFTWDYSWRFYL
;
A
#
# COMPACT_ATOMS: atom_id res chain seq x y z
N MET A 1 3.94 3.13 29.05
CA MET A 1 2.95 3.22 27.95
C MET A 1 3.22 2.05 27.01
N ASN A 2 2.20 1.27 26.63
CA ASN A 2 2.34 0.23 25.61
C ASN A 2 1.85 0.82 24.28
N GLU A 3 2.78 1.19 23.41
CA GLU A 3 2.46 1.59 22.05
C GLU A 3 2.06 0.38 21.24
N LYS A 4 1.12 0.58 20.30
CA LYS A 4 0.69 -0.45 19.38
C LYS A 4 0.76 0.09 17.97
N THR A 5 1.19 -0.75 17.03
CA THR A 5 1.24 -0.38 15.62
C THR A 5 0.53 -1.40 14.75
N LEU A 6 -0.06 -0.91 13.65
CA LEU A 6 -0.72 -1.74 12.65
C LEU A 6 0.26 -2.00 11.51
N VAL A 7 0.57 -3.27 11.27
CA VAL A 7 1.37 -3.71 10.13
C VAL A 7 0.46 -4.40 9.11
N LEU A 8 0.55 -3.97 7.85
CA LEU A 8 -0.20 -4.55 6.74
C LEU A 8 0.76 -5.32 5.83
N LEU A 9 0.47 -6.61 5.60
CA LEU A 9 1.17 -7.40 4.59
C LEU A 9 0.37 -7.40 3.31
N LYS A 10 1.02 -6.98 2.22
CA LYS A 10 0.44 -6.97 0.89
C LYS A 10 0.18 -8.40 0.39
N PRO A 11 -0.74 -8.58 -0.56
CA PRO A 11 -1.04 -9.88 -1.15
C PRO A 11 0.19 -10.60 -1.73
N ASP A 12 1.15 -9.86 -2.29
CA ASP A 12 2.42 -10.42 -2.77
C ASP A 12 3.21 -11.15 -1.69
N THR A 13 3.17 -10.65 -0.45
CA THR A 13 3.84 -11.29 0.69
C THR A 13 3.18 -12.63 1.02
N VAL A 14 1.87 -12.72 0.85
CA VAL A 14 1.09 -13.96 1.05
C VAL A 14 1.39 -14.95 -0.06
N SER A 15 1.28 -14.52 -1.31
CA SER A 15 1.52 -15.36 -2.49
C SER A 15 2.94 -15.91 -2.54
N LYS A 16 3.93 -15.17 -2.03
CA LYS A 16 5.33 -15.61 -1.91
C LYS A 16 5.63 -16.42 -0.64
N GLY A 17 4.67 -16.63 0.24
CA GLY A 17 4.85 -17.40 1.48
C GLY A 17 5.73 -16.72 2.54
N LEU A 18 5.92 -15.40 2.47
CA LEU A 18 6.89 -14.66 3.30
C LEU A 18 6.36 -14.22 4.67
N ILE A 19 5.13 -14.62 5.04
CA ILE A 19 4.49 -14.19 6.29
C ILE A 19 5.33 -14.59 7.51
N GLY A 20 5.81 -15.84 7.54
CA GLY A 20 6.61 -16.36 8.65
C GLY A 20 7.93 -15.62 8.83
N ASP A 21 8.60 -15.28 7.71
CA ASP A 21 9.85 -14.51 7.74
C ASP A 21 9.63 -13.10 8.31
N VAL A 22 8.53 -12.45 7.93
CA VAL A 22 8.20 -11.11 8.41
C VAL A 22 7.85 -11.14 9.90
N VAL A 23 7.00 -12.08 10.33
CA VAL A 23 6.66 -12.29 11.75
C VAL A 23 7.92 -12.54 12.58
N SER A 24 8.78 -13.46 12.11
CA SER A 24 10.03 -13.80 12.79
C SER A 24 10.95 -12.60 12.98
N ARG A 25 10.97 -11.64 12.04
CA ARG A 25 11.78 -10.41 12.18
C ARG A 25 11.27 -9.53 13.31
N PHE A 26 9.96 -9.37 13.44
CA PHE A 26 9.39 -8.56 14.52
C PHE A 26 9.62 -9.20 15.90
N GLU A 27 9.43 -10.52 16.00
CA GLU A 27 9.68 -11.26 17.26
C GLU A 27 11.16 -11.22 17.66
N LYS A 28 12.09 -11.33 16.70
CA LYS A 28 13.54 -11.25 16.97
C LYS A 28 13.99 -9.90 17.52
N VAL A 29 13.30 -8.82 17.17
CA VAL A 29 13.56 -7.47 17.70
C VAL A 29 12.91 -7.28 19.08
N GLY A 30 12.09 -8.24 19.53
CA GLY A 30 11.39 -8.20 20.82
C GLY A 30 10.01 -7.56 20.77
N LEU A 31 9.46 -7.31 19.57
CA LEU A 31 8.08 -6.85 19.44
C LEU A 31 7.12 -8.01 19.65
N LYS A 32 6.03 -7.74 20.37
CA LYS A 32 5.00 -8.74 20.67
C LYS A 32 3.84 -8.59 19.71
N ILE A 33 3.52 -9.65 18.98
CA ILE A 33 2.28 -9.67 18.20
C ILE A 33 1.09 -9.81 19.16
N VAL A 34 0.24 -8.79 19.21
CA VAL A 34 -0.97 -8.76 20.07
C VAL A 34 -2.24 -9.16 19.33
N GLY A 35 -2.21 -9.25 18.00
CA GLY A 35 -3.33 -9.76 17.20
C GLY A 35 -2.98 -9.91 15.73
N MET A 36 -3.63 -10.85 15.05
CA MET A 36 -3.44 -11.10 13.61
C MET A 36 -4.79 -11.42 12.96
N LYS A 37 -5.04 -10.88 11.76
CA LYS A 37 -6.25 -11.18 10.99
C LYS A 37 -5.98 -11.15 9.49
N MET A 38 -6.32 -12.23 8.80
CA MET A 38 -6.41 -12.24 7.34
C MET A 38 -7.76 -11.64 6.91
N LEU A 39 -7.73 -10.69 5.98
CA LEU A 39 -8.91 -10.00 5.47
C LEU A 39 -8.79 -9.87 3.95
N LYS A 40 -9.93 -10.04 3.27
CA LYS A 40 -10.10 -9.59 1.90
C LYS A 40 -10.64 -8.15 1.95
N ALA A 41 -9.87 -7.19 1.47
CA ALA A 41 -10.28 -5.79 1.49
C ALA A 41 -11.30 -5.55 0.36
N ASP A 42 -12.44 -4.96 0.70
CA ASP A 42 -13.36 -4.40 -0.29
C ASP A 42 -12.96 -2.95 -0.64
N ASP A 43 -13.59 -2.38 -1.66
CA ASP A 43 -13.28 -1.03 -2.14
C ASP A 43 -13.52 0.04 -1.07
N ASN A 44 -14.49 -0.16 -0.18
CA ASN A 44 -14.81 0.79 0.89
C ASN A 44 -13.73 0.78 1.99
N ILE A 45 -13.22 -0.40 2.36
CA ILE A 45 -12.10 -0.52 3.30
C ILE A 45 -10.85 0.14 2.73
N ALA A 46 -10.59 -0.02 1.43
CA ALA A 46 -9.45 0.58 0.76
C ALA A 46 -9.55 2.12 0.69
N SER A 47 -10.70 2.66 0.25
CA SER A 47 -10.91 4.10 0.13
C SER A 47 -10.85 4.82 1.48
N ASN A 48 -11.31 4.18 2.56
CA ASN A 48 -11.20 4.75 3.90
C ASN A 48 -9.77 4.72 4.46
N HIS A 49 -8.93 3.78 4.00
CA HIS A 49 -7.56 3.64 4.49
C HIS A 49 -6.60 4.63 3.80
N TYR A 50 -6.81 4.91 2.52
CA TYR A 50 -6.02 5.86 1.74
C TYR A 50 -6.88 7.06 1.35
N GLN A 51 -7.01 8.02 2.27
CA GLN A 51 -7.62 9.30 1.93
C GLN A 51 -6.63 10.11 1.10
N ILE A 52 -7.06 10.49 -0.10
CA ILE A 52 -6.22 11.29 -0.99
C ILE A 52 -6.44 12.75 -0.65
N THR A 53 -5.38 13.40 -0.18
CA THR A 53 -5.33 14.84 0.08
C THR A 53 -4.40 15.50 -0.91
N GLU A 54 -4.60 16.80 -1.16
CA GLU A 54 -3.71 17.61 -2.01
C GLU A 54 -2.27 17.57 -1.49
N GLU A 55 -2.10 17.67 -0.18
CA GLU A 55 -0.79 17.60 0.50
C GLU A 55 -0.03 16.30 0.19
N TRP A 56 -0.74 15.18 -0.01
CA TRP A 56 -0.13 13.91 -0.39
C TRP A 56 0.05 13.77 -1.90
N ALA A 57 -0.93 14.23 -2.68
CA ALA A 57 -0.96 14.04 -4.13
C ALA A 57 0.08 14.90 -4.87
N ILE A 58 0.28 16.16 -4.45
CA ILE A 58 1.23 17.10 -5.07
C ILE A 58 2.68 16.58 -5.05
N PRO A 59 3.27 16.16 -3.90
CA PRO A 59 4.65 15.68 -3.89
C PRO A 59 4.83 14.37 -4.67
N LEU A 60 3.83 13.48 -4.65
CA LEU A 60 3.85 12.23 -5.43
C LEU A 60 3.84 12.52 -6.94
N PHE A 61 3.00 13.46 -7.37
CA PHE A 61 2.92 13.92 -8.75
C PHE A 61 4.27 14.46 -9.23
N ASN A 62 4.85 15.41 -8.49
CA ASN A 62 6.12 16.04 -8.86
C ASN A 62 7.26 15.00 -8.95
N LYS A 63 7.38 14.13 -7.94
CA LYS A 63 8.39 13.07 -7.93
C LYS A 63 8.24 12.12 -9.11
N THR A 64 7.00 11.79 -9.48
CA THR A 64 6.79 10.88 -10.60
C THR A 64 7.07 11.56 -11.92
N LYS A 65 6.62 12.79 -12.10
CA LYS A 65 6.92 13.61 -13.29
C LYS A 65 8.42 13.71 -13.52
N GLU A 66 9.20 14.04 -12.50
CA GLU A 66 10.67 14.05 -12.58
C GLU A 66 11.25 12.69 -13.01
N GLY A 67 10.72 11.58 -12.48
CA GLY A 67 11.15 10.23 -12.86
C GLY A 67 10.88 9.89 -14.33
N PHE A 68 9.75 10.34 -14.87
CA PHE A 68 9.38 10.17 -16.28
C PHE A 68 10.25 11.03 -17.20
N GLU A 69 10.46 12.30 -16.84
CA GLU A 69 11.34 13.22 -17.58
C GLU A 69 12.77 12.69 -17.65
N ASN A 70 13.32 12.19 -16.54
CA ASN A 70 14.64 11.56 -16.49
C ASN A 70 14.73 10.28 -17.34
N SER A 71 13.61 9.58 -17.52
CA SER A 71 13.52 8.37 -18.34
C SER A 71 13.22 8.67 -19.82
N GLY A 72 13.10 9.95 -20.20
CA GLY A 72 12.73 10.38 -21.54
C GLY A 72 11.31 9.96 -21.96
N LYS A 73 10.43 9.69 -20.99
CA LYS A 73 9.04 9.29 -21.22
C LYS A 73 8.11 10.46 -20.96
N GLU A 74 7.04 10.54 -21.74
CA GLU A 74 6.02 11.56 -21.56
C GLU A 74 5.12 11.23 -20.36
N PHE A 75 4.89 12.21 -19.49
CA PHE A 75 4.02 12.08 -18.33
C PHE A 75 2.62 12.57 -18.67
N SER A 76 1.65 11.65 -18.68
CA SER A 76 0.31 11.87 -19.27
C SER A 76 -0.68 12.64 -18.38
N TYR A 77 -0.35 12.92 -17.12
CA TYR A 77 -1.28 13.53 -16.17
C TYR A 77 -1.01 15.03 -16.01
N SER A 78 -2.08 15.82 -16.08
CA SER A 78 -2.01 17.28 -15.91
C SER A 78 -2.31 17.74 -14.48
N ASP A 79 -3.20 17.04 -13.78
CA ASP A 79 -3.66 17.43 -12.44
C ASP A 79 -3.15 16.47 -11.36
N PRO A 80 -2.53 16.96 -10.26
CA PRO A 80 -2.10 16.12 -9.14
C PRO A 80 -3.24 15.34 -8.50
N MET A 81 -4.46 15.89 -8.46
CA MET A 81 -5.58 15.20 -7.85
C MET A 81 -6.16 14.10 -8.72
N GLU A 82 -6.27 14.34 -10.02
CA GLU A 82 -6.53 13.30 -11.01
C GLU A 82 -5.48 12.19 -10.95
N TYR A 83 -4.20 12.56 -10.85
CA TYR A 83 -3.11 11.60 -10.75
C TYR A 83 -3.18 10.78 -9.45
N GLY A 84 -3.38 11.41 -8.30
CA GLY A 84 -3.51 10.74 -7.01
C GLY A 84 -4.77 9.89 -6.90
N GLY A 85 -5.86 10.32 -7.54
CA GLY A 85 -7.17 9.65 -7.65
C GLY A 85 -7.25 8.58 -8.74
N SER A 86 -6.29 8.55 -9.66
CA SER A 86 -6.27 7.59 -10.77
C SER A 86 -6.32 6.15 -10.24
N LYS A 87 -6.97 5.25 -10.96
CA LYS A 87 -6.93 3.82 -10.61
C LYS A 87 -5.50 3.28 -10.58
N GLU A 88 -4.54 3.94 -11.22
CA GLU A 88 -3.12 3.60 -11.19
C GLU A 88 -2.41 4.03 -9.89
N ASN A 89 -2.91 5.02 -9.14
CA ASN A 89 -2.27 5.51 -7.90
C ASN A 89 -3.15 5.53 -6.66
N CYS A 90 -4.44 5.84 -6.80
CA CYS A 90 -5.46 5.57 -5.79
C CYS A 90 -5.60 4.06 -5.55
N GLY A 91 -5.14 3.26 -6.51
CA GLY A 91 -4.88 1.85 -6.31
C GLY A 91 -4.07 1.21 -7.43
N SER A 92 -2.75 1.43 -7.49
CA SER A 92 -1.71 0.65 -8.25
C SER A 92 -1.67 -0.84 -7.87
N TYR A 93 -2.84 -1.43 -7.93
CA TYR A 93 -3.29 -2.46 -7.04
C TYR A 93 -4.59 -3.01 -7.63
N ARG A 94 -5.52 -2.22 -8.17
CA ARG A 94 -6.69 -2.75 -8.85
C ARG A 94 -6.58 -2.57 -10.37
N ALA A 95 -6.23 -3.67 -11.04
CA ALA A 95 -6.27 -3.98 -12.49
C ALA A 95 -5.08 -3.45 -13.30
N GLU A 96 -4.11 -4.29 -13.69
CA GLU A 96 -4.27 -5.18 -14.87
C GLU A 96 -4.19 -6.69 -14.60
N THR A 97 -4.19 -7.15 -13.36
CA THR A 97 -4.39 -8.58 -13.07
C THR A 97 -5.55 -8.75 -12.11
N SER A 98 -6.59 -9.46 -12.54
CA SER A 98 -7.80 -9.78 -11.77
C SER A 98 -7.53 -10.71 -10.56
N PHE A 99 -6.33 -10.67 -9.97
CA PHE A 99 -5.82 -11.72 -9.08
C PHE A 99 -5.04 -11.25 -7.83
N THR A 100 -4.77 -9.95 -7.65
CA THR A 100 -3.77 -9.50 -6.66
C THR A 100 -4.31 -8.84 -5.39
N TRP A 101 -5.60 -8.92 -5.08
CA TRP A 101 -6.18 -8.36 -3.82
C TRP A 101 -6.91 -9.32 -2.91
N ASP A 102 -6.82 -10.62 -3.18
CA ASP A 102 -7.69 -11.54 -2.46
C ASP A 102 -7.30 -11.75 -0.98
N TYR A 103 -6.10 -11.34 -0.54
CA TYR A 103 -5.65 -11.53 0.85
C TYR A 103 -4.68 -10.44 1.35
N SER A 104 -5.10 -9.62 2.31
CA SER A 104 -4.20 -8.77 3.11
C SER A 104 -4.23 -9.20 4.56
N TRP A 105 -3.06 -9.33 5.20
CA TRP A 105 -2.98 -9.61 6.63
C TRP A 105 -2.78 -8.33 7.42
N ARG A 106 -3.52 -8.20 8.51
CA ARG A 106 -3.35 -7.17 9.54
C ARG A 106 -2.68 -7.81 10.75
N PHE A 107 -1.58 -7.23 11.22
CA PHE A 107 -0.98 -7.57 12.49
C PHE A 107 -0.99 -6.34 13.39
N TYR A 108 -1.28 -6.55 14.65
CA TYR A 108 -1.11 -5.58 15.70
C TYR A 108 0.14 -5.99 16.48
N LEU A 109 1.12 -5.10 16.54
CA LEU A 109 2.31 -5.20 17.38
C LEU A 109 2.11 -4.31 18.62
#